data_AF-A0A5B1MA51-F1
#
_entry.id   AF-A0A5B1MA51-F1
#
_cell.length_a   1.000
_cell.length_b   1.000
_cell.length_c   1.000
_cell.angle_alpha   90.00
_cell.angle_beta   90.00
_cell.angle_gamma   90.00
#
_symmetry.space_group_name_H-M   'P 1'
#
loop_
_entity.id
_entity.type
_entity.pdbx_description
1 polymer ?
#
loop_
_entity_poly.entity_id
_entity_poly.type
_entity_poly.pdbx_seq_one_letter_code
_entity_poly.pdbx_strand_id
1 'polypeptide(L)'
;MRTVGRHPSGVLLCAQLVVVLIYPFLDHTTAGRAVVGVVQMAVVLIAVWAVRSTPVLSWVAIVLGGPAMVLTIAEAISPETEAVVLASAAFHVPFYFFVSYAMVRYLFEDNVITRDELYAVGAAFTVVAWAFAYVYAAAQVLWPGSFVGYSSPDASEDLLWFDLLYLSFTTLTSVGLSDIYPVRDHARSLVMVEQVAGILYVALVIARFVGLAHARRPPG
;
A
#
# COMPACT_ATOMS: atom_id res chain seq x y z
N MET A 1 -10.53 -25.85 0.83
CA MET A 1 -10.26 -25.23 -0.48
C MET A 1 -11.50 -24.71 -1.25
N ARG A 2 -12.73 -24.80 -0.74
CA ARG A 2 -13.95 -24.27 -1.44
C ARG A 2 -14.36 -22.83 -1.08
N THR A 3 -13.73 -22.20 -0.09
CA THR A 3 -13.96 -20.78 0.28
C THR A 3 -13.20 -19.79 -0.62
N VAL A 4 -12.11 -20.22 -1.22
CA VAL A 4 -11.26 -19.42 -2.13
C VAL A 4 -11.99 -19.03 -3.43
N GLY A 5 -13.05 -19.75 -3.82
CA GLY A 5 -13.77 -19.50 -5.08
C GLY A 5 -14.92 -18.49 -5.01
N ARG A 6 -15.24 -17.89 -3.85
CA ARG A 6 -16.39 -16.97 -3.72
C ARG A 6 -16.02 -15.49 -3.55
N HIS A 7 -14.84 -15.19 -3.01
CA HIS A 7 -14.41 -13.82 -2.71
C HIS A 7 -12.89 -13.65 -2.93
N PRO A 8 -12.39 -13.55 -4.18
CA PRO A 8 -10.97 -13.40 -4.47
C PRO A 8 -10.35 -12.18 -3.76
N SER A 9 -11.10 -11.08 -3.67
CA SER A 9 -10.65 -9.84 -3.01
C SER A 9 -10.59 -9.99 -1.49
N GLY A 10 -11.42 -10.87 -0.91
CA GLY A 10 -11.34 -11.26 0.50
C GLY A 10 -10.04 -11.99 0.83
N VAL A 11 -9.60 -12.90 -0.05
CA VAL A 11 -8.32 -13.61 0.12
C VAL A 11 -7.16 -12.64 0.06
N LEU A 12 -7.19 -11.70 -0.89
CA LEU A 12 -6.21 -10.64 -1.03
C LEU A 12 -6.09 -9.79 0.24
N LEU A 13 -7.20 -9.23 0.73
CA LEU A 13 -7.19 -8.41 1.93
C LEU A 13 -6.65 -9.20 3.13
N CYS A 14 -7.13 -10.43 3.33
CA CYS A 14 -6.61 -11.29 4.38
C CYS A 14 -5.10 -11.55 4.24
N ALA A 15 -4.60 -11.79 3.03
CA ALA A 15 -3.17 -12.01 2.80
C ALA A 15 -2.35 -10.75 3.15
N GLN A 16 -2.80 -9.55 2.78
CA GLN A 16 -2.13 -8.30 3.13
C GLN A 16 -2.12 -8.05 4.64
N LEU A 17 -3.23 -8.31 5.34
CA LEU A 17 -3.29 -8.18 6.79
C LEU A 17 -2.41 -9.22 7.49
N VAL A 18 -2.37 -10.44 6.97
CA VAL A 18 -1.48 -11.49 7.48
C VAL A 18 -0.01 -11.09 7.28
N VAL A 19 0.35 -10.50 6.13
CA VAL A 19 1.70 -9.96 5.90
C VAL A 19 2.08 -8.94 6.97
N VAL A 20 1.19 -7.98 7.29
CA VAL A 20 1.43 -6.98 8.35
C VAL A 20 1.63 -7.65 9.71
N LEU A 21 0.80 -8.64 10.05
CA LEU A 21 0.88 -9.33 11.34
C LEU A 21 2.10 -10.26 11.46
N ILE A 22 2.58 -10.82 10.35
CA ILE A 22 3.73 -11.73 10.32
C ILE A 22 5.06 -10.95 10.28
N TYR A 23 5.08 -9.72 9.75
CA TYR A 23 6.31 -8.95 9.56
C TYR A 23 7.23 -8.92 10.80
N PRO A 24 6.73 -8.62 12.03
CA PRO A 24 7.59 -8.53 13.22
C PRO A 24 8.26 -9.85 13.64
N PHE A 25 7.80 -10.99 13.11
CA PHE A 25 8.39 -12.30 13.38
C PHE A 25 9.49 -12.67 12.37
N LEU A 26 9.55 -11.98 11.23
CA LEU A 26 10.42 -12.30 10.10
C LEU A 26 11.48 -11.22 9.82
N ASP A 27 11.28 -10.00 10.33
CA ASP A 27 12.13 -8.85 10.04
C ASP A 27 13.58 -8.95 10.58
N HIS A 28 13.80 -9.79 11.60
CA HIS A 28 15.11 -10.04 12.21
C HIS A 28 16.11 -10.71 11.27
N THR A 29 15.66 -11.29 10.14
CA THR A 29 16.53 -11.98 9.18
C THR A 29 16.37 -11.41 7.78
N THR A 30 17.47 -11.36 7.03
CA THR A 30 17.46 -11.00 5.60
C THR A 30 16.49 -11.86 4.80
N ALA A 31 16.48 -13.17 5.05
CA ALA A 31 15.57 -14.09 4.37
C ALA A 31 14.11 -13.79 4.69
N GLY A 32 13.77 -13.51 5.95
CA GLY A 32 12.42 -13.17 6.35
C GLY A 32 11.91 -11.87 5.72
N ARG A 33 12.72 -10.80 5.72
CA ARG A 33 12.39 -9.55 5.01
C ARG A 33 12.15 -9.76 3.52
N ALA A 34 13.03 -10.52 2.85
CA ALA A 34 12.89 -10.85 1.43
C ALA A 34 11.60 -11.63 1.16
N VAL A 35 11.31 -12.66 1.96
CA VAL A 35 10.10 -13.47 1.82
C VAL A 35 8.85 -12.60 1.99
N VAL A 36 8.80 -11.75 3.01
CA VAL A 36 7.64 -10.88 3.25
C VAL A 36 7.41 -9.93 2.08
N GLY A 37 8.46 -9.25 1.62
CA GLY A 37 8.35 -8.32 0.49
C GLY A 37 7.94 -9.03 -0.81
N VAL A 38 8.53 -10.19 -1.12
CA VAL A 38 8.19 -10.98 -2.30
C VAL A 38 6.74 -11.47 -2.23
N VAL A 39 6.31 -11.97 -1.06
CA VAL A 39 4.93 -12.41 -0.85
C VAL A 39 3.97 -11.24 -1.02
N GLN A 40 4.27 -10.07 -0.45
CA GLN A 40 3.46 -8.87 -0.62
C GLN A 40 3.35 -8.47 -2.09
N MET A 41 4.46 -8.40 -2.81
CA MET A 41 4.47 -8.10 -4.25
C MET A 41 3.64 -9.11 -5.04
N ALA A 42 3.79 -10.41 -4.75
CA ALA A 42 3.02 -11.46 -5.40
C ALA A 42 1.51 -11.32 -5.13
N VAL A 43 1.13 -11.04 -3.88
CA VAL A 43 -0.25 -10.79 -3.46
C VAL A 43 -0.87 -9.64 -4.25
N VAL A 44 -0.12 -8.53 -4.40
CA VAL A 44 -0.57 -7.35 -5.17
C VAL A 44 -0.66 -7.65 -6.67
N LEU A 45 0.30 -8.38 -7.24
CA LEU A 45 0.24 -8.81 -8.64
C LEU A 45 -0.94 -9.75 -8.92
N ILE A 46 -1.28 -10.63 -7.98
CA ILE A 46 -2.45 -11.50 -8.09
C ILE A 46 -3.74 -10.66 -8.02
N ALA A 47 -3.80 -9.66 -7.13
CA ALA A 47 -4.93 -8.72 -7.04
C ALA A 47 -5.21 -8.05 -8.38
N VAL A 48 -4.16 -7.50 -8.96
CA VAL A 48 -4.15 -6.84 -10.26
C VAL A 48 -4.69 -7.78 -11.34
N TRP A 49 -4.19 -9.02 -11.37
CA TRP A 49 -4.62 -10.00 -12.36
C TRP A 49 -6.11 -10.39 -12.20
N ALA A 50 -6.60 -10.44 -10.97
CA ALA A 50 -8.00 -10.76 -10.67
C ALA A 50 -9.00 -9.66 -11.08
N VAL A 51 -8.57 -8.39 -11.12
CA VAL A 51 -9.42 -7.20 -11.33
C VAL A 51 -9.69 -6.88 -12.82
N ARG A 52 -9.18 -7.71 -13.75
CA ARG A 52 -9.25 -7.68 -15.23
C ARG A 52 -7.91 -7.34 -15.87
N SER A 53 -7.32 -8.35 -16.50
CA SER A 53 -6.06 -8.25 -17.24
C SER A 53 -6.24 -7.44 -18.53
N THR A 54 -6.04 -6.13 -18.47
CA THR A 54 -5.85 -5.33 -19.69
C THR A 54 -4.38 -5.42 -20.14
N PRO A 55 -4.08 -5.26 -21.45
CA PRO A 55 -2.69 -5.29 -21.93
C PRO A 55 -1.77 -4.28 -21.22
N VAL A 56 -2.31 -3.11 -20.85
CA VAL A 56 -1.60 -2.08 -20.09
C VAL A 56 -1.18 -2.61 -18.71
N LEU A 57 -2.08 -3.29 -18.03
CA LEU A 57 -1.85 -3.83 -16.70
C LEU A 57 -0.76 -4.90 -16.68
N SER A 58 -0.73 -5.75 -17.70
CA SER A 58 0.34 -6.74 -17.88
C SER A 58 1.70 -6.09 -18.15
N TRP A 59 1.74 -5.04 -18.98
CA TRP A 59 2.98 -4.29 -19.23
C TRP A 59 3.49 -3.60 -17.97
N VAL A 60 2.63 -2.96 -17.19
CA VAL A 60 3.03 -2.34 -15.92
C VAL A 60 3.53 -3.38 -14.92
N ALA A 61 2.86 -4.52 -14.81
CA ALA A 61 3.30 -5.63 -13.95
C ALA A 61 4.70 -6.13 -14.34
N ILE A 62 5.04 -6.18 -15.63
CA ILE A 62 6.37 -6.63 -16.09
C ILE A 62 7.41 -5.53 -15.90
N VAL A 63 7.12 -4.31 -16.37
CA VAL A 63 8.10 -3.21 -16.44
C VAL A 63 8.35 -2.56 -15.09
N LEU A 64 7.33 -2.44 -14.25
CA LEU A 64 7.48 -1.90 -12.90
C LEU A 64 7.53 -3.01 -11.85
N GLY A 65 6.60 -3.96 -11.90
CA GLY A 65 6.50 -5.03 -10.90
C GLY A 65 7.67 -6.03 -10.94
N GLY A 66 8.20 -6.35 -12.13
CA GLY A 66 9.35 -7.24 -12.28
C GLY A 66 10.63 -6.69 -11.62
N PRO A 67 11.08 -5.47 -11.98
CA PRO A 67 12.19 -4.82 -11.30
C PRO A 67 11.93 -4.56 -9.82
N ALA A 68 10.72 -4.13 -9.45
CA ALA A 68 10.32 -3.94 -8.06
C ALA A 68 10.54 -5.23 -7.24
N MET A 69 10.10 -6.39 -7.74
CA MET A 69 10.32 -7.69 -7.11
C MET A 69 11.80 -8.00 -6.86
N VAL A 70 12.68 -7.70 -7.82
CA VAL A 70 14.12 -7.90 -7.67
C VAL A 70 14.69 -6.92 -6.63
N LEU A 71 14.25 -5.66 -6.66
CA LEU A 71 14.68 -4.63 -5.73
C LEU A 71 14.22 -4.90 -4.30
N THR A 72 13.08 -5.56 -4.11
CA THR A 72 12.64 -6.05 -2.79
C THR A 72 13.67 -6.99 -2.17
N ILE A 73 14.26 -7.88 -2.98
CA ILE A 73 15.31 -8.79 -2.51
C ILE A 73 16.61 -8.01 -2.24
N ALA A 74 16.94 -7.04 -3.08
CA ALA A 74 18.10 -6.17 -2.87
C ALA A 74 18.00 -5.36 -1.56
N GLU A 75 16.84 -4.78 -1.26
CA GLU A 75 16.56 -4.07 0.00
C GLU A 75 16.70 -5.00 1.21
N ALA A 76 16.27 -6.25 1.09
CA ALA A 76 16.42 -7.20 2.20
C ALA A 76 17.90 -7.48 2.53
N ILE A 77 18.76 -7.54 1.50
CA ILE A 77 20.21 -7.82 1.61
C ILE A 77 20.97 -6.57 2.06
N SER A 78 20.61 -5.39 1.54
CA SER A 78 21.33 -4.14 1.75
C SER A 78 20.38 -2.99 2.10
N PRO A 79 19.72 -3.04 3.27
CA PRO A 79 18.71 -2.05 3.66
C PRO A 79 19.29 -0.65 3.87
N GLU A 80 20.55 -0.56 4.31
CA GLU A 80 21.24 0.72 4.59
C GLU A 80 21.80 1.41 3.34
N THR A 81 21.63 0.83 2.16
CA THR A 81 22.20 1.39 0.92
C THR A 81 21.21 2.35 0.28
N GLU A 82 21.43 3.66 0.46
CA GLU A 82 20.58 4.74 -0.08
C GLU A 82 20.25 4.56 -1.58
N ALA A 83 21.23 4.16 -2.39
CA ALA A 83 21.03 3.93 -3.83
C ALA A 83 20.05 2.78 -4.12
N VAL A 84 20.03 1.73 -3.27
CA VAL A 84 19.09 0.61 -3.38
C VAL A 84 17.69 1.06 -2.97
N VAL A 85 17.57 1.83 -1.89
CA VAL A 85 16.28 2.39 -1.43
C VAL A 85 15.67 3.31 -2.49
N LEU A 86 16.45 4.23 -3.07
CA LEU A 86 15.97 5.12 -4.12
C LEU A 86 15.60 4.38 -5.40
N ALA A 87 16.41 3.40 -5.82
CA ALA A 87 16.08 2.55 -6.95
C ALA A 87 14.79 1.77 -6.69
N SER A 88 14.64 1.19 -5.49
CA SER A 88 13.43 0.48 -5.07
C SER A 88 12.21 1.38 -5.13
N ALA A 89 12.28 2.58 -4.54
CA ALA A 89 11.19 3.53 -4.56
C ALA A 89 10.82 3.98 -5.99
N ALA A 90 11.81 4.16 -6.87
CA ALA A 90 11.58 4.55 -8.26
C ALA A 90 10.73 3.54 -9.06
N PHE A 91 10.69 2.26 -8.65
CA PHE A 91 9.83 1.24 -9.26
C PHE A 91 8.59 0.93 -8.42
N HIS A 92 8.71 0.81 -7.10
CA HIS A 92 7.59 0.48 -6.21
C HIS A 92 6.55 1.60 -6.14
N VAL A 93 6.96 2.87 -6.02
CA VAL A 93 6.02 4.00 -5.95
C VAL A 93 5.09 4.04 -7.17
N PRO A 94 5.59 4.13 -8.42
CA PRO A 94 4.70 4.15 -9.57
C PRO A 94 3.92 2.84 -9.75
N PHE A 95 4.50 1.69 -9.39
CA PHE A 95 3.78 0.41 -9.42
C PHE A 95 2.58 0.42 -8.48
N TYR A 96 2.79 0.68 -7.19
CA TYR A 96 1.72 0.65 -6.19
C TYR A 96 0.65 1.70 -6.46
N PHE A 97 1.03 2.93 -6.85
CA PHE A 97 0.03 3.93 -7.23
C PHE A 97 -0.78 3.54 -8.46
N PHE A 98 -0.15 2.95 -9.47
CA PHE A 98 -0.87 2.46 -10.65
C PHE A 98 -1.85 1.34 -10.28
N VAL A 99 -1.42 0.38 -9.46
CA VAL A 99 -2.27 -0.71 -8.98
C VAL A 99 -3.43 -0.18 -8.14
N SER A 100 -3.16 0.71 -7.18
CA SER A 100 -4.19 1.38 -6.40
C SER A 100 -5.19 2.08 -7.31
N TYR A 101 -4.72 2.89 -8.25
CA TYR A 101 -5.60 3.57 -9.21
C TYR A 101 -6.47 2.59 -10.00
N ALA A 102 -5.89 1.49 -10.51
CA ALA A 102 -6.63 0.48 -11.26
C ALA A 102 -7.71 -0.20 -10.40
N MET A 103 -7.39 -0.55 -9.15
CA MET A 103 -8.34 -1.15 -8.21
C MET A 103 -9.45 -0.17 -7.84
N VAL A 104 -9.11 1.08 -7.51
CA VAL A 104 -10.10 2.13 -7.22
C VAL A 104 -10.99 2.35 -8.43
N ARG A 105 -10.43 2.54 -9.62
CA ARG A 105 -11.20 2.72 -10.85
C ARG A 105 -12.18 1.57 -11.08
N TYR A 106 -11.72 0.33 -10.93
CA TYR A 106 -12.56 -0.85 -11.04
C TYR A 106 -13.75 -0.82 -10.06
N LEU A 107 -13.49 -0.46 -8.80
CA LEU A 107 -14.53 -0.32 -7.78
C LEU A 107 -15.60 0.72 -8.15
N PHE A 108 -15.23 1.79 -8.86
CA PHE A 108 -16.19 2.82 -9.30
C PHE A 108 -16.90 2.49 -10.62
N GLU A 109 -16.38 1.58 -11.44
CA GLU A 109 -17.01 1.17 -12.72
C GLU A 109 -18.15 0.16 -12.52
N ASP A 110 -18.08 -0.69 -11.49
CA ASP A 110 -19.14 -1.66 -11.23
C ASP A 110 -20.41 -1.00 -10.66
N ASN A 111 -21.59 -1.53 -10.98
CA ASN A 111 -22.89 -1.02 -10.47
C ASN A 111 -23.50 -1.94 -9.40
N VAL A 112 -22.83 -3.04 -9.06
CA VAL A 112 -23.36 -4.07 -8.17
C VAL A 112 -22.49 -4.30 -6.95
N ILE A 113 -22.82 -3.65 -5.83
CA ILE A 113 -22.18 -3.92 -4.54
C ILE A 113 -22.36 -5.38 -4.13
N THR A 114 -21.28 -6.14 -4.20
CA THR A 114 -21.19 -7.50 -3.65
C THR A 114 -20.34 -7.53 -2.38
N ARG A 115 -20.37 -8.65 -1.65
CA ARG A 115 -19.45 -8.86 -0.51
C ARG A 115 -17.99 -8.86 -0.93
N ASP A 116 -17.68 -9.34 -2.14
CA ASP A 116 -16.29 -9.32 -2.63
C ASP A 116 -15.80 -7.88 -2.84
N GLU A 117 -16.70 -7.01 -3.31
CA GLU A 117 -16.41 -5.61 -3.53
C GLU A 117 -16.09 -4.85 -2.23
N LEU A 118 -16.75 -5.21 -1.12
CA LEU A 118 -16.40 -4.67 0.20
C LEU A 118 -14.95 -5.03 0.59
N TYR A 119 -14.51 -6.26 0.29
CA TYR A 119 -13.14 -6.65 0.54
C TYR A 119 -12.15 -5.98 -0.42
N ALA A 120 -12.54 -5.80 -1.68
CA ALA A 120 -11.74 -5.09 -2.68
C ALA A 120 -11.49 -3.62 -2.28
N VAL A 121 -12.47 -2.95 -1.66
CA VAL A 121 -12.29 -1.63 -1.05
C VAL A 121 -11.21 -1.67 0.03
N GLY A 122 -11.27 -2.64 0.95
CA GLY A 122 -10.24 -2.76 1.98
C GLY A 122 -8.85 -3.03 1.38
N ALA A 123 -8.79 -3.92 0.39
CA ALA A 123 -7.53 -4.28 -0.26
C ALA A 123 -6.93 -3.12 -1.09
N ALA A 124 -7.75 -2.33 -1.78
CA ALA A 124 -7.26 -1.16 -2.51
C ALA A 124 -6.70 -0.11 -1.54
N PHE A 125 -7.36 0.06 -0.38
CA PHE A 125 -6.91 0.97 0.67
C PHE A 125 -5.54 0.57 1.23
N THR A 126 -5.32 -0.72 1.49
CA THR A 126 -4.00 -1.21 1.92
C THR A 126 -2.93 -0.99 0.85
N VAL A 127 -3.20 -1.26 -0.44
CA VAL A 127 -2.21 -0.99 -1.51
C VAL A 127 -1.76 0.49 -1.54
N VAL A 128 -2.67 1.44 -1.27
CA VAL A 128 -2.31 2.86 -1.16
C VAL A 128 -1.34 3.12 -0.01
N ALA A 129 -1.54 2.47 1.14
CA ALA A 129 -0.62 2.62 2.28
C ALA A 129 0.81 2.12 1.94
N TRP A 130 0.94 1.02 1.18
CA TRP A 130 2.26 0.58 0.73
C TRP A 130 2.88 1.57 -0.26
N ALA A 131 2.08 2.19 -1.13
CA ALA A 131 2.56 3.22 -2.04
C ALA A 131 3.23 4.37 -1.27
N PHE A 132 2.54 4.89 -0.26
CA PHE A 132 3.05 5.99 0.57
C PHE A 132 4.21 5.58 1.47
N ALA A 133 4.25 4.35 1.98
CA ALA A 133 5.42 3.83 2.70
C ALA A 133 6.70 3.94 1.85
N TYR A 134 6.65 3.59 0.56
CA TYR A 134 7.79 3.78 -0.36
C TYR A 134 8.06 5.25 -0.71
N VAL A 135 7.03 6.11 -0.75
CA VAL A 135 7.22 7.56 -0.86
C VAL A 135 7.98 8.11 0.34
N TYR A 136 7.66 7.65 1.56
CA TYR A 136 8.35 8.05 2.77
C TYR A 136 9.77 7.50 2.83
N ALA A 137 10.00 6.28 2.36
CA ALA A 137 11.35 5.71 2.27
C ALA A 137 12.23 6.53 1.32
N ALA A 138 11.70 6.96 0.16
CA ALA A 138 12.42 7.88 -0.71
C ALA A 138 12.63 9.26 -0.06
N ALA A 139 11.62 9.79 0.63
CA ALA A 139 11.68 11.11 1.24
C ALA A 139 12.74 11.22 2.34
N GLN A 140 12.91 10.19 3.18
CA GLN A 140 13.95 10.22 4.21
C GLN A 140 15.36 10.18 3.61
N VAL A 141 15.58 9.42 2.53
CA VAL A 141 16.87 9.40 1.83
C VAL A 141 17.15 10.72 1.13
N LEU A 142 16.17 11.29 0.42
CA LEU A 142 16.33 12.57 -0.29
C LEU A 142 16.48 13.76 0.66
N TRP A 143 15.81 13.70 1.82
CA TRP A 143 15.84 14.73 2.85
C TRP A 143 16.07 14.06 4.22
N PRO A 144 17.34 13.82 4.59
CA PRO A 144 17.68 13.19 5.86
C PRO A 144 17.07 13.90 7.07
N GLY A 145 16.59 13.13 8.05
CA GLY A 145 15.84 13.65 9.19
C GLY A 145 14.42 14.11 8.85
N SER A 146 13.81 13.53 7.81
CA SER A 146 12.42 13.79 7.44
C SER A 146 11.41 13.32 8.47
N PHE A 147 11.70 12.21 9.15
CA PHE A 147 10.83 11.59 10.15
C PHE A 147 11.61 11.31 11.43
N VAL A 148 10.90 11.35 12.55
CA VAL A 148 11.40 10.92 13.86
C VAL A 148 10.39 9.98 14.48
N GLY A 149 10.86 9.07 15.34
CA GLY A 149 10.04 8.10 16.06
C GLY A 149 10.76 7.58 17.29
N TYR A 150 10.16 6.64 18.01
CA TYR A 150 10.79 6.06 19.22
C TYR A 150 12.16 5.42 18.94
N SER A 151 12.32 4.79 17.76
CA SER A 151 13.57 4.17 17.31
C SER A 151 14.66 5.16 16.93
N SER A 152 14.30 6.38 16.51
CA SER A 152 15.22 7.46 16.12
C SER A 152 14.64 8.82 16.55
N PRO A 153 14.76 9.19 17.84
CA PRO A 153 14.18 10.44 18.36
C PRO A 153 14.86 11.69 17.82
N ASP A 154 16.15 11.55 17.51
CA ASP A 154 17.07 12.60 17.09
C ASP A 154 17.11 12.77 15.56
N ALA A 155 16.39 11.90 14.83
CA ALA A 155 16.54 11.71 13.39
C ALA A 155 17.99 11.38 12.97
N SER A 156 18.76 10.76 13.86
CA SER A 156 20.16 10.39 13.63
C SER A 156 20.31 9.21 12.66
N GLU A 157 19.31 8.32 12.65
CA GLU A 157 19.21 7.19 11.75
C GLU A 157 17.86 7.23 11.02
N ASP A 158 17.84 6.68 9.81
CA ASP A 158 16.62 6.51 9.03
C ASP A 158 15.69 5.50 9.72
N LEU A 159 14.38 5.71 9.56
CA LEU A 159 13.40 4.78 10.13
C LEU A 159 13.31 3.52 9.28
N LEU A 160 13.03 2.40 9.96
CA LEU A 160 12.83 1.12 9.29
C LEU A 160 11.62 1.20 8.34
N TRP A 161 11.64 0.41 7.27
CA TRP A 161 10.54 0.40 6.30
C TRP A 161 9.17 0.12 6.95
N PHE A 162 9.12 -0.73 7.97
CA PHE A 162 7.87 -1.04 8.68
C PHE A 162 7.37 0.12 9.56
N ASP A 163 8.27 0.94 10.10
CA ASP A 163 7.95 2.17 10.82
C ASP A 163 7.25 3.16 9.85
N LEU A 164 7.78 3.29 8.63
CA LEU A 164 7.17 4.12 7.59
C LEU A 164 5.84 3.57 7.09
N LEU A 165 5.69 2.24 7.01
CA LEU A 165 4.40 1.60 6.73
C LEU A 165 3.39 1.89 7.85
N TYR A 166 3.81 1.80 9.12
CA TYR A 166 2.97 2.14 10.26
C TYR A 166 2.52 3.62 10.23
N LEU A 167 3.44 4.54 9.92
CA LEU A 167 3.10 5.95 9.70
C LEU A 167 2.08 6.12 8.56
N SER A 168 2.26 5.44 7.44
CA SER A 168 1.32 5.53 6.31
C SER A 168 -0.07 5.00 6.67
N PHE A 169 -0.17 3.84 7.33
CA PHE A 169 -1.47 3.32 7.78
C PHE A 169 -2.20 4.27 8.72
N THR A 170 -1.51 4.81 9.71
CA THR A 170 -2.10 5.75 10.69
C THR A 170 -2.50 7.08 10.05
N THR A 171 -1.72 7.55 9.07
CA THR A 171 -1.99 8.78 8.31
C THR A 171 -3.17 8.60 7.34
N LEU A 172 -3.14 7.56 6.52
CA LEU A 172 -4.17 7.26 5.51
C LEU A 172 -5.53 6.99 6.14
N THR A 173 -5.56 6.34 7.31
CA THR A 173 -6.79 6.12 8.09
C THR A 173 -7.24 7.36 8.85
N SER A 174 -6.42 8.41 8.93
CA SER A 174 -6.64 9.61 9.75
C SER A 174 -6.85 9.31 11.24
N VAL A 175 -6.32 8.17 11.71
CA VAL A 175 -6.37 7.78 13.14
C VAL A 175 -5.32 8.54 13.94
N GLY A 176 -4.14 8.81 13.35
CA GLY A 176 -3.12 9.67 13.95
C GLY A 176 -2.47 9.12 15.23
N LEU A 177 -2.49 7.80 15.44
CA LEU A 177 -1.91 7.14 16.62
C LEU A 177 -0.42 6.78 16.48
N SER A 178 0.26 7.19 15.40
CA SER A 178 1.68 6.93 15.25
C SER A 178 2.50 7.67 16.31
N ASP A 179 3.52 7.00 16.85
CA ASP A 179 4.62 7.62 17.59
C ASP A 179 5.70 8.18 16.65
N ILE A 180 5.49 8.03 15.35
CA ILE A 180 6.30 8.56 14.26
C ILE A 180 5.61 9.78 13.66
N TYR A 181 6.38 10.83 13.35
CA TYR A 181 5.83 12.04 12.73
C TYR A 181 6.82 12.75 11.81
N PRO A 182 6.32 13.46 10.77
CA PRO A 182 7.16 14.21 9.84
C PRO A 182 7.69 15.51 10.47
N VAL A 183 8.98 15.78 10.28
CA VAL A 183 9.66 16.98 10.81
C VAL A 183 9.93 18.00 9.71
N ARG A 184 10.52 17.57 8.59
CA ARG A 184 10.87 18.43 7.45
C ARG A 184 9.62 18.85 6.67
N ASP A 185 9.64 20.04 6.08
CA ASP A 185 8.51 20.55 5.31
C ASP A 185 8.15 19.69 4.10
N HIS A 186 9.15 19.09 3.44
CA HIS A 186 8.90 18.11 2.36
C HIS A 186 8.13 16.90 2.87
N ALA A 187 8.56 16.28 3.96
CA ALA A 187 7.86 15.14 4.57
C ALA A 187 6.44 15.52 5.02
N ARG A 188 6.27 16.69 5.65
CA ARG A 188 4.95 17.20 6.06
C ARG A 188 4.01 17.37 4.88
N SER A 189 4.51 17.91 3.76
CA SER A 189 3.70 18.09 2.56
C SER A 189 3.22 16.75 1.97
N LEU A 190 4.07 15.72 1.98
CA LEU A 190 3.73 14.37 1.52
C LEU A 190 2.66 13.73 2.43
N VAL A 191 2.83 13.86 3.75
CA VAL A 191 1.85 13.41 4.74
C VAL A 191 0.50 14.13 4.58
N MET A 192 0.49 15.45 4.35
CA MET A 192 -0.75 16.19 4.08
C MET A 192 -1.47 15.68 2.81
N VAL A 193 -0.72 15.35 1.76
CA VAL A 193 -1.28 14.76 0.54
C VAL A 193 -1.88 13.37 0.82
N GLU A 194 -1.18 12.52 1.59
CA GLU A 194 -1.72 11.23 2.00
C GLU A 194 -3.02 11.36 2.81
N GLN A 195 -3.07 12.29 3.76
CA GLN A 195 -4.27 12.54 4.57
C GLN A 195 -5.46 12.94 3.69
N VAL A 196 -5.25 13.86 2.74
CA VAL A 196 -6.30 14.25 1.78
C VAL A 196 -6.72 13.06 0.92
N ALA A 197 -5.79 12.24 0.44
CA ALA A 197 -6.10 11.06 -0.33
C ALA A 197 -6.93 10.04 0.49
N GLY A 198 -6.56 9.80 1.75
CA GLY A 198 -7.23 8.89 2.66
C GLY A 198 -8.67 9.29 2.95
N ILE A 199 -8.92 10.55 3.32
CA ILE A 199 -10.27 11.03 3.60
C ILE A 199 -11.16 11.05 2.34
N LEU A 200 -10.61 11.44 1.19
CA LEU A 200 -11.34 11.40 -0.08
C LEU A 200 -11.70 9.97 -0.48
N TYR A 201 -10.78 9.02 -0.31
CA TYR A 201 -11.05 7.62 -0.58
C TYR A 201 -12.27 7.12 0.21
N VAL A 202 -12.25 7.31 1.53
CA VAL A 202 -13.34 6.87 2.42
C VAL A 202 -14.66 7.57 2.05
N ALA A 203 -14.62 8.89 1.84
CA ALA A 203 -15.81 9.66 1.49
C ALA A 203 -16.44 9.20 0.17
N LEU A 204 -15.63 8.99 -0.88
CA LEU A 204 -16.11 8.58 -2.19
C LEU A 204 -16.68 7.15 -2.16
N VAL A 205 -16.04 6.23 -1.44
CA VAL A 205 -16.53 4.86 -1.28
C VAL A 205 -17.88 4.84 -0.56
N ILE A 206 -18.01 5.58 0.56
CA ILE A 206 -19.26 5.66 1.31
C ILE A 206 -20.35 6.29 0.45
N ALA A 207 -20.07 7.41 -0.22
CA ALA A 207 -21.02 8.09 -1.09
C ALA A 207 -21.54 7.17 -2.20
N ARG A 208 -20.63 6.39 -2.82
CA ARG A 208 -21.00 5.39 -3.84
C ARG A 208 -21.90 4.30 -3.26
N PHE A 209 -21.56 3.75 -2.09
CA PHE A 209 -22.36 2.70 -1.46
C PHE A 209 -23.77 3.17 -1.10
N VAL A 210 -23.88 4.38 -0.54
CA VAL A 210 -25.17 5.00 -0.23
C VAL A 210 -25.96 5.29 -1.50
N GLY A 211 -25.32 5.80 -2.55
CA GLY A 211 -25.97 6.11 -3.83
C GLY A 211 -26.58 4.87 -4.50
N LEU A 212 -25.81 3.78 -4.59
CA LEU A 212 -26.30 2.51 -5.15
C LEU A 212 -27.36 1.83 -4.28
N ALA A 213 -27.30 1.99 -2.96
CA ALA A 213 -28.34 1.49 -2.05
C ALA A 213 -29.69 2.21 -2.24
N HIS A 214 -29.66 3.53 -2.48
CA HIS A 214 -30.87 4.32 -2.76
C HIS A 214 -31.45 4.02 -4.14
N ALA A 215 -30.62 3.88 -5.18
CA ALA A 215 -31.06 3.57 -6.53
C ALA A 215 -31.80 2.22 -6.67
N ARG A 216 -31.62 1.31 -5.71
CA ARG A 216 -32.27 -0.02 -5.69
C ARG A 216 -33.64 -0.05 -4.99
N ARG A 217 -34.08 1.04 -4.34
CA ARG A 217 -35.41 1.11 -3.74
C ARG A 217 -36.44 1.44 -4.85
N PRO A 218 -37.49 0.62 -5.06
CA PRO A 218 -38.56 0.99 -5.98
C PRO A 218 -39.24 2.29 -5.50
N PRO A 219 -39.67 3.17 -6.41
CA PRO A 219 -40.45 4.35 -6.02
C PRO A 219 -41.71 3.88 -5.29
N GLY A 220 -41.89 4.38 -4.06
CA GLY A 220 -43.06 4.13 -3.23
C GLY A 220 -44.27 4.92 -3.70
#